data_AF-A0A0D2QPS9-F1
#
_entry.id   AF-A0A0D2QPS9-F1
#
_cell.length_a   1.000
_cell.length_b   1.000
_cell.length_c   1.000
_cell.angle_alpha   90.00
_cell.angle_beta   90.00
_cell.angle_gamma   90.00
#
_symmetry.space_group_name_H-M   'P 1'
#
loop_
_entity.id
_entity.type
_entity.pdbx_description
1 polymer ?
#
loop_
_entity_poly.entity_id
_entity_poly.type
_entity_poly.pdbx_seq_one_letter_code
_entity_poly.pdbx_strand_id
1 'polypeptide(L)'
;MTVIDLITRVDAICKKYDKYDIDKQKAVNVAGDDAFARLYGVVDSEIDAALQKSEAAATEKNRATAVAMNAEIRRTKARLLEELPKLQRLALKKVKGISKEELEARNDLVYSLKDRVDSIPDGSSTATKQSTGGWATSTSSTGIKFDSSSDERFTSEYFQQTEESDRFRQEYEMRRMRQVVIPFLVVDVIVCLTNAMRFSASLCLLATPMLRLLFHYVKHL
;
A
#
# COMPACT_ATOMS: atom_id res chain seq x y z
N MET A 1 -49.84 -27.02 -43.51
CA MET A 1 -48.61 -26.73 -42.75
C MET A 1 -47.95 -25.55 -43.40
N THR A 2 -47.91 -24.42 -42.70
CA THR A 2 -47.27 -23.19 -43.19
C THR A 2 -45.78 -23.21 -42.83
N VAL A 3 -44.98 -22.38 -43.50
CA VAL A 3 -43.53 -22.26 -43.21
C VAL A 3 -43.29 -21.84 -41.74
N ILE A 4 -44.20 -21.04 -41.19
CA ILE A 4 -44.16 -20.59 -39.80
C ILE A 4 -44.40 -21.77 -38.84
N ASP A 5 -45.31 -22.68 -39.15
CA ASP A 5 -45.54 -23.91 -38.37
C ASP A 5 -44.31 -24.82 -38.37
N LEU A 6 -43.58 -24.87 -39.49
CA LEU A 6 -42.34 -25.65 -39.60
C LEU A 6 -41.22 -25.02 -38.76
N ILE A 7 -41.01 -23.71 -38.84
CA ILE A 7 -39.97 -23.01 -38.07
C ILE A 7 -40.23 -23.16 -36.57
N THR A 8 -41.47 -22.95 -36.12
CA THR A 8 -41.83 -23.08 -34.69
C THR A 8 -41.71 -24.52 -34.18
N ARG A 9 -42.07 -25.52 -34.99
CA ARG A 9 -41.82 -26.93 -34.65
C ARG A 9 -40.35 -27.27 -34.59
N VAL A 10 -39.55 -26.79 -35.54
CA VAL A 10 -38.10 -27.00 -35.56
C VAL A 10 -37.45 -26.35 -34.34
N ASP A 11 -37.81 -25.11 -33.99
CA ASP A 11 -37.31 -24.43 -32.79
C ASP A 11 -37.69 -25.19 -31.49
N ALA A 12 -38.92 -25.71 -31.42
CA ALA A 12 -39.35 -26.56 -30.30
C ALA A 12 -38.60 -27.89 -30.24
N ILE A 13 -38.23 -28.47 -31.39
CA ILE A 13 -37.39 -29.67 -31.45
C ILE A 13 -35.96 -29.33 -31.00
N CYS A 14 -35.34 -28.29 -31.53
CA CYS A 14 -34.02 -27.82 -31.12
C CYS A 14 -33.96 -27.61 -29.60
N LYS A 15 -34.93 -26.89 -29.01
CA LYS A 15 -35.03 -26.70 -27.55
C LYS A 15 -35.19 -28.00 -26.74
N LYS A 16 -35.87 -29.02 -27.27
CA LYS A 16 -36.00 -30.33 -26.60
C LYS A 16 -34.68 -31.09 -26.56
N TYR A 17 -33.82 -30.89 -27.56
CA TYR A 17 -32.54 -31.56 -27.68
C TYR A 17 -31.35 -30.72 -27.21
N ASP A 18 -31.53 -29.44 -26.90
CA ASP A 18 -30.53 -28.57 -26.26
C ASP A 18 -29.94 -29.21 -24.98
N LYS A 19 -30.71 -30.03 -24.26
CA LYS A 19 -30.23 -30.77 -23.08
C LYS A 19 -29.20 -31.87 -23.39
N TYR A 20 -29.12 -32.32 -24.64
CA TYR A 20 -28.12 -33.29 -25.09
C TYR A 20 -26.91 -32.64 -25.75
N ASP A 21 -26.93 -31.31 -25.90
CA ASP A 21 -25.76 -30.56 -26.29
C ASP A 21 -24.80 -30.49 -25.10
N ILE A 22 -23.93 -31.49 -25.01
CA ILE A 22 -22.95 -31.64 -23.94
C ILE A 22 -21.98 -30.45 -23.94
N ASP A 23 -21.71 -29.85 -25.09
CA ASP A 23 -20.81 -28.70 -25.22
C ASP A 23 -21.47 -27.43 -24.69
N LYS A 24 -22.76 -27.22 -24.99
CA LYS A 24 -23.57 -26.13 -24.41
C LYS A 24 -23.77 -26.31 -22.90
N GLN A 25 -24.02 -27.54 -22.43
CA GLN A 25 -24.13 -27.85 -21.00
C GLN A 25 -22.80 -27.68 -20.27
N LYS A 26 -21.67 -28.05 -20.87
CA LYS A 26 -20.35 -27.78 -20.30
C LYS A 26 -20.09 -26.28 -20.22
N ALA A 27 -20.36 -25.52 -21.27
CA ALA A 27 -20.21 -24.07 -21.25
C ALA A 27 -21.05 -23.41 -20.14
N VAL A 28 -22.31 -23.83 -19.97
CA VAL A 28 -23.22 -23.28 -18.94
C VAL A 28 -22.80 -23.70 -17.52
N ASN A 29 -22.38 -24.95 -17.30
CA ASN A 29 -21.98 -25.43 -15.98
C ASN A 29 -20.55 -25.01 -15.58
N VAL A 30 -19.65 -24.76 -16.55
CA VAL A 30 -18.28 -24.30 -16.29
C VAL A 30 -18.25 -22.79 -16.06
N ALA A 31 -19.10 -22.00 -16.73
CA ALA A 31 -19.10 -20.54 -16.61
C ALA A 31 -19.45 -20.03 -15.20
N GLY A 32 -20.22 -20.79 -14.40
CA GLY A 32 -20.57 -20.42 -13.01
C GLY A 32 -19.62 -20.97 -11.93
N ASP A 33 -18.97 -22.10 -12.19
CA ASP A 33 -18.27 -22.86 -11.12
C ASP A 33 -16.75 -22.92 -11.29
N ASP A 34 -16.19 -22.38 -12.38
CA ASP A 34 -14.74 -22.34 -12.58
C ASP A 34 -14.05 -21.33 -11.64
N ALA A 35 -13.35 -21.87 -10.64
CA ALA A 35 -12.58 -21.10 -9.68
C ALA A 35 -11.48 -20.24 -10.35
N PHE A 36 -10.94 -20.67 -11.50
CA PHE A 36 -9.97 -19.88 -12.26
C PHE A 36 -10.63 -18.63 -12.83
N ALA A 37 -11.76 -18.78 -13.54
CA ALA A 37 -12.45 -17.67 -14.18
C ALA A 37 -12.92 -16.61 -13.17
N ARG A 38 -13.39 -17.05 -11.98
CA ARG A 38 -13.78 -16.11 -10.90
C ARG A 38 -12.60 -15.28 -10.40
N LEU A 39 -11.47 -15.93 -10.07
CA LEU A 39 -10.28 -15.21 -9.60
C LEU A 39 -9.65 -14.36 -10.70
N TYR A 40 -9.67 -14.84 -11.94
CA TYR A 40 -9.22 -14.07 -13.10
C TYR A 40 -10.01 -12.78 -13.23
N GLY A 41 -11.35 -12.83 -13.19
CA GLY A 41 -12.18 -11.63 -13.29
C GLY A 41 -11.95 -10.63 -12.15
N VAL A 42 -11.73 -11.11 -10.92
CA VAL A 42 -11.38 -10.25 -9.77
C VAL A 42 -10.03 -9.57 -10.01
N VAL A 43 -8.99 -10.33 -10.34
CA VAL A 43 -7.64 -9.81 -10.59
C VAL A 43 -7.61 -8.84 -11.77
N ASP A 44 -8.33 -9.15 -12.85
CA ASP A 44 -8.45 -8.29 -14.03
C ASP A 44 -9.11 -6.95 -13.67
N SER A 45 -10.21 -6.98 -12.91
CA SER A 45 -10.88 -5.76 -12.44
C SER A 45 -10.02 -4.92 -11.48
N GLU A 46 -9.21 -5.57 -10.63
CA GLU A 46 -8.29 -4.90 -9.73
C GLU A 46 -7.11 -4.26 -10.47
N ILE A 47 -6.62 -4.90 -11.55
CA ILE A 47 -5.61 -4.33 -12.45
C ILE A 47 -6.16 -3.08 -13.15
N ASP A 48 -7.36 -3.14 -13.69
CA ASP A 48 -7.99 -2.00 -14.36
C ASP A 48 -8.24 -0.85 -13.39
N ALA A 49 -8.70 -1.16 -12.16
CA ALA A 49 -8.84 -0.16 -11.11
C ALA A 49 -7.49 0.45 -10.70
N ALA A 50 -6.42 -0.35 -10.65
CA ALA A 50 -5.08 0.14 -10.35
C ALA A 50 -4.52 1.03 -11.47
N LEU A 51 -4.76 0.68 -12.74
CA LEU A 51 -4.42 1.50 -13.90
C LEU A 51 -5.14 2.84 -13.85
N GLN A 52 -6.46 2.84 -13.63
CA GLN A 52 -7.25 4.06 -13.51
C GLN A 52 -6.76 4.96 -12.36
N LYS A 53 -6.42 4.36 -11.21
CA LYS A 53 -5.80 5.09 -10.09
C LYS A 53 -4.43 5.68 -10.45
N SER A 54 -3.63 4.96 -11.25
CA SER A 54 -2.32 5.45 -11.70
C SER A 54 -2.43 6.64 -12.66
N GLU A 55 -3.42 6.64 -13.55
CA GLU A 55 -3.72 7.76 -14.43
C GLU A 55 -4.23 8.98 -13.65
N ALA A 56 -5.10 8.74 -12.66
CA ALA A 56 -5.57 9.78 -11.75
C ALA A 56 -4.39 10.39 -10.96
N ALA A 57 -3.49 9.55 -10.44
CA ALA A 57 -2.29 10.00 -9.74
C ALA A 57 -1.32 10.79 -10.64
N ALA A 58 -1.25 10.47 -11.94
CA ALA A 58 -0.41 11.18 -12.90
C ALA A 58 -0.96 12.56 -13.29
N THR A 59 -2.29 12.73 -13.28
CA THR A 59 -2.95 14.00 -13.60
C THR A 59 -3.22 14.89 -12.37
N GLU A 60 -3.01 14.34 -11.17
CA GLU A 60 -3.20 15.01 -9.89
C GLU A 60 -2.22 16.18 -9.70
N LYS A 61 -2.74 17.34 -9.29
CA LYS A 61 -1.93 18.56 -9.09
C LYS A 61 -1.36 18.64 -7.67
N ASN A 62 -2.02 18.02 -6.69
CA ASN A 62 -1.56 18.02 -5.31
C ASN A 62 -0.54 16.90 -5.08
N ARG A 63 0.73 17.30 -4.87
CA ARG A 63 1.84 16.36 -4.61
C ARG A 63 1.58 15.42 -3.42
N ALA A 64 0.96 15.89 -2.35
CA ALA A 64 0.68 15.06 -1.18
C ALA A 64 -0.37 13.98 -1.53
N THR A 65 -1.42 14.35 -2.26
CA THR A 65 -2.46 13.42 -2.74
C THR A 65 -1.87 12.42 -3.73
N ALA A 66 -1.06 12.87 -4.69
CA ALA A 66 -0.40 12.00 -5.66
C ALA A 66 0.53 10.97 -4.98
N VAL A 67 1.25 11.36 -3.93
CA VAL A 67 2.08 10.43 -3.14
C VAL A 67 1.22 9.41 -2.38
N ALA A 68 0.10 9.84 -1.80
CA ALA A 68 -0.83 8.94 -1.12
C ALA A 68 -1.45 7.92 -2.09
N MET A 69 -1.88 8.36 -3.28
CA MET A 69 -2.39 7.48 -4.33
C MET A 69 -1.32 6.50 -4.81
N ASN A 70 -0.09 6.97 -5.08
CA ASN A 70 1.03 6.09 -5.48
C ASN A 70 1.38 5.06 -4.40
N ALA A 71 1.28 5.40 -3.11
CA ALA A 71 1.45 4.44 -2.03
C ALA A 71 0.34 3.37 -2.02
N GLU A 72 -0.90 3.74 -2.35
CA GLU A 72 -2.00 2.80 -2.50
C GLU A 72 -1.84 1.88 -3.72
N ILE A 73 -1.38 2.43 -4.85
CA ILE A 73 -1.08 1.66 -6.07
C ILE A 73 -0.02 0.60 -5.74
N ARG A 74 1.05 0.95 -5.02
CA ARG A 74 2.07 -0.02 -4.57
C ARG A 74 1.50 -1.15 -3.71
N ARG A 75 0.61 -0.83 -2.77
CA ARG A 75 -0.05 -1.84 -1.93
C ARG A 75 -0.95 -2.75 -2.74
N THR A 76 -1.59 -2.21 -3.78
CA THR A 76 -2.49 -2.98 -4.66
C THR A 76 -1.67 -3.87 -5.59
N LYS A 77 -0.60 -3.34 -6.19
CA LYS A 77 0.34 -4.13 -7.01
C LYS A 77 0.96 -5.29 -6.23
N ALA A 78 1.37 -5.07 -4.98
CA ALA A 78 1.88 -6.14 -4.12
C ALA A 78 0.83 -7.25 -3.91
N ARG A 79 -0.43 -6.88 -3.64
CA ARG A 79 -1.54 -7.85 -3.52
C ARG A 79 -1.79 -8.61 -4.83
N LEU A 80 -1.80 -7.92 -5.97
CA LEU A 80 -1.96 -8.55 -7.28
C LEU A 80 -0.85 -9.59 -7.55
N LEU A 81 0.40 -9.28 -7.22
CA LEU A 81 1.53 -10.20 -7.35
C LEU A 81 1.40 -11.45 -6.46
N GLU A 82 0.70 -11.37 -5.32
CA GLU A 82 0.40 -12.51 -4.44
C GLU A 82 -0.73 -13.40 -5.00
N GLU A 83 -1.65 -12.85 -5.79
CA GLU A 83 -2.75 -13.58 -6.42
C GLU A 83 -2.32 -14.31 -7.71
N LEU A 84 -1.32 -13.79 -8.44
CA LEU A 84 -0.75 -14.42 -9.65
C LEU A 84 -0.31 -15.88 -9.45
N PRO A 85 0.46 -16.28 -8.41
CA PRO A 85 0.82 -17.68 -8.21
C PRO A 85 -0.39 -18.57 -7.89
N LYS A 86 -1.48 -18.02 -7.32
CA LYS A 86 -2.72 -18.77 -7.10
C LYS A 86 -3.45 -19.02 -8.43
N LEU A 87 -3.52 -18.01 -9.29
CA LEU A 87 -4.01 -18.14 -10.67
C LEU A 87 -3.19 -19.14 -11.48
N GLN A 88 -1.86 -19.10 -11.38
CA GLN A 88 -0.98 -20.05 -12.08
C GLN A 88 -1.22 -21.49 -11.61
N ARG A 89 -1.41 -21.72 -10.30
CA ARG A 89 -1.75 -23.05 -9.77
C ARG A 89 -3.08 -23.57 -10.30
N LEU A 90 -4.06 -22.68 -10.45
CA LEU A 90 -5.37 -23.03 -11.01
C LEU A 90 -5.31 -23.25 -12.53
N ALA A 91 -4.48 -22.48 -13.25
CA ALA A 91 -4.25 -22.65 -14.68
C ALA A 91 -3.57 -23.99 -15.01
N LEU A 92 -2.68 -24.49 -14.13
CA LEU A 92 -2.01 -25.78 -14.32
C LEU A 92 -2.85 -26.98 -13.82
N LYS A 93 -3.90 -26.71 -13.04
CA LYS A 93 -4.75 -27.76 -12.47
C LYS A 93 -5.65 -28.34 -13.56
N LYS A 94 -5.42 -29.61 -13.90
CA LYS A 94 -6.29 -30.36 -14.82
C LYS A 94 -7.62 -30.69 -14.14
N VAL A 95 -8.66 -29.91 -14.43
CA VAL A 95 -10.03 -30.18 -13.98
C VAL A 95 -10.75 -31.03 -15.03
N LYS A 96 -11.61 -31.94 -14.58
CA LYS A 96 -12.39 -32.84 -15.47
C LYS A 96 -13.29 -32.00 -16.39
N GLY A 97 -12.95 -31.94 -17.68
CA GLY A 97 -13.72 -31.20 -18.69
C GLY A 97 -12.93 -30.13 -19.45
N ILE A 98 -11.72 -29.78 -19.01
CA ILE A 98 -10.84 -28.81 -19.69
C ILE A 98 -9.96 -29.52 -20.72
N SER A 99 -9.93 -29.02 -21.96
CA SER A 99 -9.04 -29.52 -23.02
C SER A 99 -7.59 -29.05 -22.79
N LYS A 100 -6.62 -29.73 -23.42
CA LYS A 100 -5.20 -29.34 -23.32
C LYS A 100 -4.98 -27.92 -23.88
N GLU A 101 -5.66 -27.59 -24.97
CA GLU A 101 -5.62 -26.28 -25.62
C GLU A 101 -6.11 -25.17 -24.69
N GLU A 102 -7.21 -25.41 -23.95
CA GLU A 102 -7.74 -24.41 -23.03
C GLU A 102 -6.89 -24.24 -21.76
N LEU A 103 -6.14 -25.27 -21.37
CA LEU A 103 -5.14 -25.17 -20.31
C LEU A 103 -3.97 -24.26 -20.71
N GLU A 104 -3.49 -24.40 -21.94
CA GLU A 104 -2.42 -23.56 -22.51
C GLU A 104 -2.90 -22.11 -22.65
N ALA A 105 -4.11 -21.88 -23.17
CA ALA A 105 -4.71 -20.55 -23.23
C ALA A 105 -4.83 -19.88 -21.84
N ARG A 106 -5.20 -20.63 -20.79
CA ARG A 106 -5.23 -20.10 -19.42
C ARG A 106 -3.84 -19.72 -18.91
N ASN A 107 -2.82 -20.47 -19.30
CA ASN A 107 -1.44 -20.18 -18.93
C ASN A 107 -0.95 -18.88 -19.58
N ASP A 108 -1.23 -18.70 -20.87
CA ASP A 108 -0.93 -17.48 -21.63
C ASP A 108 -1.65 -16.26 -21.04
N LEU A 109 -2.91 -16.43 -20.62
CA LEU A 109 -3.65 -15.37 -19.93
C LEU A 109 -2.96 -14.93 -18.63
N VAL A 110 -2.45 -15.86 -17.82
CA VAL A 110 -1.71 -15.52 -16.60
C VAL A 110 -0.40 -14.78 -16.89
N TYR A 111 0.32 -15.14 -17.97
CA TYR A 111 1.49 -14.38 -18.41
C TYR A 111 1.13 -12.96 -18.85
N SER A 112 0.07 -12.80 -19.64
CA SER A 112 -0.40 -11.47 -20.06
C SER A 112 -0.82 -10.58 -18.88
N LEU A 113 -1.43 -11.17 -17.83
CA LEU A 113 -1.78 -10.45 -16.61
C LEU A 113 -0.53 -9.99 -15.86
N LYS A 114 0.49 -10.84 -15.78
CA LYS A 114 1.76 -10.49 -15.13
C LYS A 114 2.41 -9.28 -15.83
N ASP A 115 2.48 -9.30 -17.16
CA ASP A 115 3.05 -8.20 -17.94
C ASP A 115 2.25 -6.90 -17.76
N ARG A 116 0.91 -6.99 -17.67
CA ARG A 116 0.04 -5.85 -17.34
C ARG A 116 0.31 -5.29 -15.95
N VAL A 117 0.43 -6.15 -14.93
CA VAL A 117 0.74 -5.74 -13.55
C VAL A 117 2.10 -5.03 -13.49
N ASP A 118 3.11 -5.58 -14.14
CA ASP A 118 4.46 -5.02 -14.15
C ASP A 118 4.51 -3.64 -14.84
N SER A 119 3.67 -3.44 -15.87
CA SER A 119 3.54 -2.18 -16.61
C SER A 119 2.85 -1.04 -15.85
N ILE A 120 2.18 -1.31 -14.71
CA ILE A 120 1.51 -0.27 -13.92
C ILE A 120 2.55 0.72 -13.35
N PRO A 121 2.40 2.04 -13.61
CA PRO A 121 3.31 3.05 -13.09
C PRO A 121 2.97 3.40 -11.63
N ASP A 122 3.74 2.86 -10.68
CA ASP A 122 3.49 3.09 -9.23
C ASP A 122 4.26 4.29 -8.65
N GLY A 123 4.82 5.13 -9.53
CA GLY A 123 5.70 6.24 -9.16
C GLY A 123 7.00 5.82 -8.47
N SER A 124 7.39 4.53 -8.55
CA SER A 124 8.63 4.02 -7.95
C SER A 124 9.87 4.20 -8.81
N SER A 125 9.71 4.34 -10.12
CA SER A 125 10.82 4.42 -11.06
C SER A 125 11.31 5.85 -11.31
N THR A 126 10.54 6.88 -10.94
CA THR A 126 10.89 8.28 -11.24
C THR A 126 11.56 9.05 -10.09
N ALA A 127 11.70 8.44 -8.91
CA ALA A 127 12.33 9.07 -7.75
C ALA A 127 13.52 8.29 -7.15
N THR A 128 13.93 7.17 -7.76
CA THR A 128 15.09 6.38 -7.29
C THR A 128 16.02 6.02 -8.45
N LYS A 129 16.66 7.04 -9.03
CA LYS A 129 18.08 6.91 -9.41
C LYS A 129 19.01 7.43 -8.30
N GLN A 130 18.45 7.79 -7.15
CA GLN A 130 19.18 8.07 -5.92
C GLN A 130 18.32 7.59 -4.74
N SER A 131 18.92 6.84 -3.83
CA SER A 131 18.36 6.30 -2.57
C SER A 131 17.34 5.15 -2.64
N THR A 132 17.71 4.03 -3.25
CA THR A 132 17.35 2.71 -2.67
C THR A 132 18.42 2.40 -1.61
N GLY A 133 18.32 3.05 -0.45
CA GLY A 133 19.08 2.71 0.74
C GLY A 133 18.48 1.44 1.34
N GLY A 134 18.88 0.29 0.77
CA GLY A 134 18.56 -1.02 1.30
C GLY A 134 19.01 -1.13 2.75
N TRP A 135 18.13 -1.65 3.59
CA TRP A 135 18.46 -2.25 4.86
C TRP A 135 19.38 -3.45 4.58
N ALA A 136 20.68 -3.21 4.46
CA ALA A 136 21.68 -4.25 4.31
C ALA A 136 22.40 -4.42 5.65
N THR A 137 22.03 -5.50 6.32
CA THR A 137 22.77 -6.13 7.39
C THR A 137 24.24 -6.27 6.99
N SER A 138 25.12 -5.89 7.90
CA SER A 138 26.57 -5.92 7.75
C SER A 138 27.06 -7.32 7.40
N THR A 139 27.57 -7.52 6.17
CA THR A 139 28.43 -8.66 5.84
C THR A 139 29.43 -8.28 4.75
N SER A 140 30.70 -8.42 5.13
CA SER A 140 31.99 -8.33 4.43
C SER A 140 32.04 -7.95 2.93
N SER A 141 32.76 -6.86 2.71
CA SER A 141 33.56 -6.46 1.55
C SER A 141 33.99 -7.55 0.56
N THR A 142 33.62 -7.39 -0.71
CA THR A 142 34.53 -7.59 -1.85
C THR A 142 34.11 -6.63 -2.97
N GLY A 143 35.01 -5.72 -3.37
CA GLY A 143 34.84 -4.97 -4.62
C GLY A 143 34.99 -3.45 -4.58
N ILE A 144 35.82 -2.89 -3.68
CA ILE A 144 36.28 -1.51 -3.84
C ILE A 144 37.79 -1.54 -4.08
N LYS A 145 38.20 -1.22 -5.31
CA LYS A 145 39.60 -1.01 -5.68
C LYS A 145 39.92 0.46 -5.46
N PHE A 146 40.79 0.75 -4.50
CA PHE A 146 41.40 2.07 -4.35
C PHE A 146 42.70 2.06 -5.16
N ASP A 147 42.81 2.94 -6.15
CA ASP A 147 44.10 3.25 -6.75
C ASP A 147 44.88 4.14 -5.79
N SER A 148 45.86 3.55 -5.12
CA SER A 148 46.80 4.31 -4.30
C SER A 148 47.64 5.23 -5.18
N SER A 149 47.23 6.49 -5.31
CA SER A 149 48.09 7.59 -5.78
C SER A 149 47.59 8.95 -5.29
N SER A 150 47.85 9.26 -4.03
CA SER A 150 48.33 10.60 -3.63
C SER A 150 48.67 10.59 -2.14
N ASP A 151 49.96 10.75 -1.90
CA ASP A 151 50.58 11.09 -0.63
C ASP A 151 50.14 12.51 -0.23
N GLU A 152 48.99 12.62 0.44
CA GLU A 152 48.64 13.85 1.14
C GLU A 152 48.25 13.51 2.58
N ARG A 153 49.15 13.87 3.48
CA ARG A 153 48.94 13.89 4.93
C ARG A 153 47.61 14.55 5.23
N PHE A 154 46.61 13.77 5.65
CA PHE A 154 45.38 14.30 6.21
C PHE A 154 45.73 15.12 7.46
N THR A 155 45.74 16.44 7.33
CA THR A 155 45.83 17.34 8.47
C THR A 155 44.52 17.25 9.26
N SER A 156 44.64 17.36 10.58
CA SER A 156 43.56 17.28 11.58
C SER A 156 42.53 18.43 11.50
N GLU A 157 42.44 19.12 10.35
CA GLU A 157 41.60 20.30 10.12
C GLU A 157 40.31 19.97 9.33
N TYR A 158 40.13 18.73 8.88
CA TYR A 158 38.94 18.33 8.11
C TYR A 158 37.63 18.33 8.92
N PHE A 159 37.71 18.34 10.26
CA PHE A 159 36.55 18.53 11.13
C PHE A 159 36.56 19.93 11.74
N GLN A 160 36.23 20.94 10.94
CA GLN A 160 35.85 22.24 11.48
C GLN A 160 34.43 22.13 12.05
N GLN A 161 34.32 21.90 13.36
CA GLN A 161 33.10 22.21 14.11
C GLN A 161 32.82 23.70 13.92
N THR A 162 31.93 24.01 12.98
CA THR A 162 31.45 25.36 12.74
C THR A 162 30.40 25.68 13.79
N GLU A 163 30.39 26.92 14.31
CA GLU A 163 29.44 27.38 15.34
C GLU A 163 27.97 27.07 14.99
N GLU A 164 27.64 26.96 13.69
CA GLU A 164 26.31 26.57 13.23
C GLU A 164 25.93 25.14 13.63
N SER A 165 26.85 24.17 13.56
CA SER A 165 26.58 22.77 13.96
C SER A 165 26.30 22.65 15.46
N ASP A 166 27.00 23.42 16.28
CA ASP A 166 26.77 23.43 17.73
C ASP A 166 25.45 24.13 18.09
N ARG A 167 25.03 25.16 17.32
CA ARG A 167 23.70 25.78 17.48
C ARG A 167 22.58 24.79 17.19
N PHE A 168 22.67 23.95 16.15
CA PHE A 168 21.66 22.93 15.88
C PHE A 168 21.56 21.91 17.01
N ARG A 169 22.70 21.49 17.57
CA ARG A 169 22.73 20.56 18.70
C ARG A 169 22.17 21.18 19.98
N GLN A 170 22.54 22.42 20.30
CA GLN A 170 21.99 23.16 21.43
C GLN A 170 20.49 23.43 21.26
N GLU A 171 20.02 23.74 20.06
CA GLU A 171 18.60 23.98 19.81
C GLU A 171 17.78 22.68 19.90
N TYR A 172 18.34 21.55 19.47
CA TYR A 172 17.74 20.23 19.68
C TYR A 172 17.66 19.87 21.17
N GLU A 173 18.72 20.14 21.94
CA GLU A 173 18.73 19.92 23.39
C GLU A 173 17.76 20.86 24.12
N MET A 174 17.69 22.14 23.74
CA MET A 174 16.71 23.09 24.28
C MET A 174 15.27 22.69 23.96
N ARG A 175 14.99 22.14 22.76
CA ARG A 175 13.67 21.61 22.40
C ARG A 175 13.31 20.36 23.21
N ARG A 176 14.25 19.45 23.44
CA ARG A 176 14.05 18.31 24.35
C ARG A 176 13.76 18.76 25.77
N MET A 177 14.52 19.72 26.29
CA MET A 177 14.28 20.26 27.63
C MET A 177 12.91 20.94 27.74
N ARG A 178 12.49 21.71 26.73
CA ARG A 178 11.14 22.31 26.72
C ARG A 178 10.02 21.26 26.80
N GLN A 179 10.15 20.15 26.08
CA GLN A 179 9.15 19.07 26.10
C GLN A 179 9.15 18.25 27.41
N VAL A 180 10.24 18.27 28.19
CA VAL A 180 10.31 17.54 29.48
C VAL A 180 9.91 18.44 30.66
N VAL A 181 10.26 19.73 30.62
CA VAL A 181 9.97 20.68 31.71
C VAL A 181 8.49 21.07 31.78
N ILE A 182 7.81 21.20 30.64
CA ILE A 182 6.38 21.52 30.58
C ILE A 182 5.51 20.43 31.25
N PRO A 183 5.63 19.13 30.92
CA PRO A 183 4.84 18.11 31.58
C PRO A 183 5.21 17.92 33.06
N PHE A 184 6.48 18.12 33.45
CA PHE A 184 6.86 17.96 34.86
C PHE A 184 6.24 19.06 35.75
N LEU A 185 6.36 20.33 35.35
CA LEU A 185 5.75 21.45 36.08
C LEU A 185 4.22 21.39 36.08
N VAL A 186 3.60 20.97 34.97
CA VAL A 186 2.14 20.84 34.89
C VAL A 186 1.64 19.70 35.79
N VAL A 187 2.32 18.56 35.82
CA VAL A 187 1.94 17.44 36.69
C VAL A 187 2.14 17.79 38.16
N ASP A 188 3.25 18.42 38.54
CA ASP A 188 3.49 18.82 39.93
C ASP A 188 2.49 19.87 40.42
N VAL A 189 2.18 20.88 39.60
CA VAL A 189 1.18 21.91 39.95
C VAL A 189 -0.22 21.30 40.05
N ILE A 190 -0.61 20.42 39.13
CA ILE A 190 -1.92 19.75 39.20
C ILE A 190 -2.01 18.85 40.43
N VAL A 191 -0.98 18.05 40.73
CA VAL A 191 -0.97 17.17 41.92
C VAL A 191 -1.04 17.99 43.21
N CYS A 192 -0.30 19.10 43.28
CA CYS A 192 -0.30 19.98 44.45
C CYS A 192 -1.66 20.66 44.67
N LEU A 193 -2.30 21.19 43.61
CA LEU A 193 -3.65 21.75 43.66
C LEU A 193 -4.71 20.70 44.03
N THR A 194 -4.57 19.47 43.54
CA THR A 194 -5.52 18.38 43.83
C THR A 194 -5.44 17.95 45.30
N ASN A 195 -4.23 17.89 45.86
CA ASN A 195 -4.04 17.60 47.28
C ASN A 195 -4.51 18.75 48.19
N ALA A 196 -4.30 20.01 47.80
CA ALA A 196 -4.79 21.16 48.55
C ALA A 196 -6.32 21.25 48.57
N MET A 197 -7.00 20.94 47.46
CA MET A 197 -8.48 20.92 47.39
C MET A 197 -9.12 19.81 48.22
N ARG A 198 -8.40 18.72 48.53
CA ARG A 198 -8.89 17.66 49.43
C ARG A 198 -8.94 18.06 50.90
N PHE A 199 -8.22 19.12 51.31
CA PHE A 199 -8.08 19.50 52.72
C PHE A 199 -8.96 20.69 53.14
N SER A 200 -9.62 21.39 52.22
CA SER A 200 -10.49 22.52 52.55
C SER A 200 -11.62 22.69 51.54
N ALA A 201 -12.86 22.42 51.97
CA ALA A 201 -14.06 22.56 51.13
C ALA A 201 -14.29 24.01 50.63
N SER A 202 -13.78 25.02 51.34
CA SER A 202 -13.90 26.43 50.94
C SER A 202 -13.00 26.83 49.77
N LEU A 203 -11.87 26.15 49.53
CA LEU A 203 -10.99 26.46 48.39
C LEU A 203 -11.53 25.92 47.04
N CYS A 204 -12.40 24.92 47.09
CA CYS A 204 -12.89 24.19 45.92
C CYS A 204 -13.78 25.06 45.00
N LEU A 205 -14.50 26.03 45.59
CA LEU A 205 -15.38 26.97 44.86
C LEU A 205 -14.63 28.10 44.13
N LEU A 206 -13.40 28.43 44.55
CA LEU A 206 -12.59 29.47 43.91
C LEU A 206 -11.57 28.90 42.91
N ALA A 207 -11.15 27.64 43.06
CA ALA A 207 -10.09 27.04 42.24
C ALA A 207 -10.58 26.45 40.90
N THR A 208 -11.86 26.10 40.79
CA THR A 208 -12.46 25.51 39.58
C THR A 208 -12.39 26.40 38.33
N PRO A 209 -12.67 27.73 38.36
CA PRO A 209 -12.53 28.58 37.18
C PRO A 209 -11.05 28.81 36.78
N MET A 210 -10.14 28.88 37.76
CA MET A 210 -8.69 29.04 37.52
C MET A 210 -8.09 27.83 36.80
N LEU A 211 -8.43 26.60 37.22
CA LEU A 211 -7.98 25.39 36.52
C LEU A 211 -8.50 25.32 35.08
N ARG A 212 -9.73 25.80 34.83
CA ARG A 212 -10.34 25.80 33.49
C ARG A 212 -9.64 26.78 32.55
N LEU A 213 -9.19 27.93 33.05
CA LEU A 213 -8.36 28.90 32.33
C LEU A 213 -6.96 28.35 32.02
N LEU A 214 -6.33 27.68 33.00
CA LEU A 214 -5.03 27.03 32.82
C LEU A 214 -5.09 25.91 31.77
N PHE A 215 -6.14 25.09 31.77
CA PHE A 215 -6.34 24.06 30.73
C PHE A 215 -6.54 24.66 29.34
N HIS A 216 -7.21 25.81 29.24
CA HIS A 216 -7.42 26.50 27.97
C HIS A 216 -6.14 27.14 27.43
N TYR A 217 -5.28 27.64 28.32
CA TYR A 217 -3.98 28.21 27.98
C TYR A 217 -2.99 27.14 27.50
N VAL A 218 -2.94 25.98 28.16
CA VAL A 218 -2.08 24.85 27.76
C VAL A 218 -2.52 24.23 26.43
N LYS A 219 -3.80 24.30 26.07
CA LYS A 219 -4.30 23.79 24.77
C LYS A 219 -3.92 24.68 23.57
N HIS A 220 -3.48 25.91 23.81
CA HIS A 220 -3.15 26.91 22.79
C HIS A 220 -1.64 27.16 22.63
N LEU A 221 -0.80 26.54 23.47
CA LEU A 221 0.67 26.52 23.37
C LEU A 221 1.14 25.28 22.60
#